data_AF-A0A1W9QNU5-F1
#
_entry.id   AF-A0A1W9QNU5-F1
#
_cell.length_a   1.000
_cell.length_b   1.000
_cell.length_c   1.000
_cell.angle_alpha   90.00
_cell.angle_beta   90.00
_cell.angle_gamma   90.00
#
_symmetry.space_group_name_H-M   'P 1'
#
loop_
_entity.id
_entity.type
_entity.pdbx_description
1 polymer ?
#
loop_
_entity_poly.entity_id
_entity_poly.type
_entity_poly.pdbx_seq_one_letter_code
_entity_poly.pdbx_strand_id
1 'polypeptide(L)'
;MNIEFHYYITKYLALEAGFEREEAEIIAYSSQFVDDNFAIVKTITPAGKIYENAVTQTFDITKPEKNYIRRYILFHYVPGDPTSAKVQRKDGKMHLLMTTADGNYAQENQNRTLVMPKLV
;
A
#
# COMPACT_ATOMS: atom_id res chain seq x y z
N MET A 1 7.38 4.60 -6.85
CA MET A 1 6.92 3.55 -7.80
C MET A 1 7.10 4.02 -9.25
N ASN A 2 6.98 3.16 -10.27
CA ASN A 2 7.00 3.61 -11.66
C ASN A 2 5.74 4.46 -11.97
N ILE A 3 5.94 5.73 -12.31
CA ILE A 3 4.87 6.67 -12.67
C ILE A 3 4.03 6.16 -13.84
N GLU A 4 4.63 5.43 -14.77
CA GLU A 4 3.96 4.93 -15.98
C GLU A 4 2.82 3.96 -15.69
N PHE A 5 2.79 3.35 -14.49
CA PHE A 5 1.76 2.38 -14.12
C PHE A 5 0.71 2.98 -13.18
N HIS A 6 1.08 3.36 -11.95
CA HIS A 6 0.11 3.78 -10.94
C HIS A 6 -0.62 5.07 -11.31
N TYR A 7 0.11 6.07 -11.83
CA TYR A 7 -0.50 7.33 -12.23
C TYR A 7 -1.48 7.14 -13.40
N TYR A 8 -1.03 6.54 -14.50
CA TYR A 8 -1.88 6.42 -15.69
C TYR A 8 -3.05 5.46 -15.49
N ILE A 9 -2.86 4.31 -14.83
CA ILE A 9 -3.98 3.41 -14.55
C ILE A 9 -5.01 4.08 -13.67
N THR A 10 -4.59 4.75 -12.60
CA THR A 10 -5.52 5.49 -11.73
C THR A 10 -6.27 6.57 -12.50
N LYS A 11 -5.55 7.33 -13.35
CA LYS A 11 -6.16 8.34 -14.22
C LYS A 11 -7.20 7.73 -15.15
N TYR A 12 -6.87 6.66 -15.87
CA TYR A 12 -7.80 6.02 -16.80
C TYR A 12 -9.01 5.42 -16.08
N LEU A 13 -8.82 4.79 -14.92
CA LEU A 13 -9.93 4.30 -14.12
C LEU A 13 -10.87 5.41 -13.64
N ALA A 14 -10.32 6.58 -13.25
CA ALA A 14 -11.12 7.74 -12.89
C ALA A 14 -11.91 8.29 -14.10
N LEU A 15 -11.29 8.36 -15.28
CA LEU A 15 -11.99 8.76 -16.51
C LEU A 15 -13.15 7.79 -16.85
N GLU A 16 -12.90 6.47 -16.78
CA GLU A 16 -13.94 5.45 -17.02
C GLU A 16 -15.05 5.48 -15.96
N ALA A 17 -14.75 5.96 -14.75
CA ALA A 17 -15.73 6.19 -13.69
C ALA A 17 -16.55 7.49 -13.90
N GLY A 18 -16.25 8.28 -14.93
CA GLY A 18 -16.99 9.48 -15.31
C GLY A 18 -16.49 10.78 -14.69
N PHE A 19 -15.29 10.80 -14.10
CA PHE A 19 -14.66 12.05 -13.64
C PHE A 19 -14.16 12.87 -14.83
N GLU A 20 -14.22 14.20 -14.69
CA GLU A 20 -13.64 15.10 -15.69
C GLU A 20 -12.11 14.95 -15.72
N ARG A 21 -11.50 15.39 -16.82
CA ARG A 21 -10.06 15.21 -17.04
C ARG A 21 -9.21 15.80 -15.92
N GLU A 22 -9.55 17.00 -15.48
CA GLU A 22 -8.85 17.71 -14.42
C GLU A 22 -9.00 16.98 -13.08
N GLU A 23 -10.18 16.42 -12.78
CA GLU A 23 -10.42 15.64 -11.57
C GLU A 23 -9.65 14.32 -11.60
N ALA A 24 -9.66 13.61 -12.73
CA ALA A 24 -8.89 12.39 -12.92
C ALA A 24 -7.37 12.63 -12.77
N GLU A 25 -6.87 13.78 -13.23
CA GLU A 25 -5.49 14.21 -13.01
C GLU A 25 -5.20 14.47 -11.52
N ILE A 26 -6.09 15.16 -10.81
CA ILE A 26 -5.96 15.38 -9.36
C ILE A 26 -5.92 14.05 -8.60
N ILE A 27 -6.81 13.11 -8.93
CA ILE A 27 -6.86 11.80 -8.30
C ILE A 27 -5.56 11.03 -8.56
N ALA A 28 -5.10 11.01 -9.80
CA ALA A 28 -3.87 10.31 -10.18
C ALA A 28 -2.63 10.90 -9.50
N TYR A 29 -2.50 12.24 -9.45
CA TYR A 29 -1.42 12.90 -8.73
C TYR A 29 -1.48 12.65 -7.22
N SER A 30 -2.68 12.68 -6.65
CA SER A 30 -2.89 12.40 -5.22
C SER A 30 -2.43 10.99 -4.87
N SER A 31 -2.70 10.01 -5.74
CA SER A 31 -2.18 8.64 -5.59
C SER A 31 -0.64 8.60 -5.72
N GLN A 32 -0.08 9.30 -6.70
CA GLN A 32 1.37 9.33 -6.94
C GLN A 32 2.14 9.93 -5.77
N PHE A 33 1.59 10.91 -5.03
CA PHE A 33 2.26 11.46 -3.85
C PHE A 33 2.54 10.40 -2.76
N VAL A 34 1.70 9.37 -2.64
CA VAL A 34 1.96 8.26 -1.70
C VAL A 34 3.17 7.44 -2.17
N ASP A 35 3.31 7.24 -3.47
CA ASP A 35 4.41 6.51 -4.08
C ASP A 35 5.74 7.30 -4.07
N ASP A 36 5.67 8.63 -4.09
CA ASP A 36 6.85 9.49 -4.04
C ASP A 36 7.29 9.77 -2.60
N ASN A 37 6.48 9.37 -1.60
CA ASN A 37 6.75 9.58 -0.19
C ASN A 37 7.75 8.56 0.40
N PHE A 38 8.96 8.53 -0.16
CA PHE A 38 10.05 7.65 0.28
C PHE A 38 11.19 8.39 1.01
N ALA A 39 11.17 9.73 1.06
CA ALA A 39 12.19 10.56 1.69
C ALA A 39 11.58 11.59 2.65
N ILE A 40 12.35 11.98 3.66
CA ILE A 40 11.95 13.06 4.58
C ILE A 40 12.11 14.40 3.86
N VAL A 41 11.03 15.17 3.87
CA VAL A 41 10.91 16.53 3.38
C VAL A 41 10.54 17.41 4.57
N LYS A 42 11.35 18.46 4.78
CA LYS A 42 11.10 19.48 5.79
C LYS A 42 10.73 20.78 5.09
N THR A 43 9.62 21.39 5.50
CA THR A 43 9.20 22.69 4.95
C THR A 43 8.60 23.57 6.05
N ILE A 44 8.38 24.84 5.73
CA ILE A 44 7.73 25.80 6.62
C ILE A 44 6.33 26.03 6.07
N THR A 45 5.33 25.74 6.90
CA THR A 45 3.91 26.01 6.57
C THR A 45 3.66 27.52 6.45
N PRO A 46 2.57 27.96 5.78
CA PRO A 46 2.21 29.38 5.74
C PRO A 46 2.05 30.04 7.12
N ALA A 47 1.75 29.24 8.15
CA ALA A 47 1.67 29.68 9.55
C ALA A 47 3.04 29.76 10.26
N GLY A 48 4.16 29.58 9.55
CA GLY A 48 5.51 29.63 10.11
C GLY A 48 5.95 28.39 10.88
N LYS A 49 5.14 27.33 10.93
CA LYS A 49 5.50 26.07 11.61
C LYS A 49 6.33 25.16 10.71
N ILE A 50 7.30 24.46 11.30
CA ILE A 50 8.03 23.40 10.61
C ILE A 50 7.09 22.20 10.42
N TYR A 51 6.97 21.73 9.18
CA TYR A 51 6.34 20.49 8.81
C TYR A 51 7.40 19.49 8.38
N GLU A 52 7.25 18.25 8.83
CA GLU A 52 8.02 17.09 8.41
C GLU A 52 7.01 15.98 8.04
N ASN A 53 7.14 15.41 6.85
CA ASN A 53 6.29 14.30 6.44
C ASN A 53 6.69 13.00 7.15
N ALA A 54 5.70 12.14 7.40
CA ALA A 54 5.96 10.75 7.71
C ALA A 54 6.18 10.00 6.39
N VAL A 55 7.38 9.44 6.18
CA VAL A 55 7.69 8.57 5.03
C VAL A 55 6.80 7.32 5.10
N THR A 56 6.11 6.97 4.02
CA THR A 56 5.18 5.83 3.96
C THR A 56 5.60 4.72 2.99
N GLN A 57 6.52 5.00 2.06
CA GLN A 57 7.02 4.02 1.09
C GLN A 57 8.46 3.58 1.40
N THR A 58 8.75 2.30 1.14
CA THR A 58 10.12 1.80 1.00
C THR A 58 10.55 1.86 -0.46
N PHE A 59 11.61 2.61 -0.77
CA PHE A 59 12.16 2.68 -2.14
C PHE A 59 13.14 1.54 -2.46
N ASP A 60 14.05 1.23 -1.53
CA ASP A 60 15.03 0.14 -1.67
C ASP A 60 14.70 -1.00 -0.69
N ILE A 61 14.06 -2.04 -1.21
CA ILE A 61 13.68 -3.22 -0.42
C ILE A 61 14.88 -4.01 0.12
N THR A 62 16.08 -3.81 -0.45
CA THR A 62 17.30 -4.49 0.00
C THR A 62 18.00 -3.74 1.14
N LYS A 63 17.61 -2.50 1.41
CA LYS A 63 18.13 -1.67 2.51
C LYS A 63 17.02 -1.27 3.47
N PRO A 64 16.45 -2.23 4.21
CA PRO A 64 15.35 -1.95 5.12
C PRO A 64 15.81 -1.06 6.28
N GLU A 65 15.11 0.06 6.48
CA GLU A 65 15.34 0.94 7.62
C GLU A 65 14.64 0.42 8.88
N LYS A 66 15.44 0.02 9.89
CA LYS A 66 14.96 -0.58 11.14
C LYS A 66 13.90 0.25 11.86
N ASN A 67 14.04 1.57 11.86
CA ASN A 67 13.12 2.50 12.52
C ASN A 67 11.73 2.53 11.87
N TYR A 68 11.59 1.95 10.68
CA TYR A 68 10.36 1.98 9.90
C TYR A 68 9.90 0.60 9.45
N ILE A 69 10.29 -0.44 10.18
CA ILE A 69 9.94 -1.83 9.88
C ILE A 69 8.41 -2.05 9.78
N ARG A 70 7.61 -1.21 10.45
CA ARG A 70 6.14 -1.20 10.35
C ARG A 70 5.62 -0.92 8.93
N ARG A 71 6.39 -0.24 8.06
CA ARG A 71 6.06 -0.04 6.65
C ARG A 71 6.25 -1.30 5.80
N TYR A 72 7.02 -2.26 6.32
CA TYR A 72 7.34 -3.52 5.67
C TYR A 72 6.41 -4.64 6.14
N ILE A 73 5.17 -4.34 6.56
CA ILE A 73 4.16 -5.38 6.68
C ILE A 73 3.87 -5.86 5.25
N LEU A 74 4.72 -6.78 4.81
CA LEU A 74 4.83 -7.41 3.51
C LEU A 74 3.73 -8.44 3.34
N PHE A 75 2.47 -8.07 3.53
CA PHE A 75 1.39 -9.02 3.27
C PHE A 75 0.24 -8.33 2.56
N HIS A 76 0.44 -8.05 1.26
CA HIS A 76 -0.67 -8.16 0.31
C HIS A 76 -1.27 -9.59 0.35
N TYR A 77 -0.43 -10.57 0.69
CA TYR A 77 -0.75 -11.99 0.73
C TYR A 77 -0.39 -12.59 2.11
N VAL A 78 -1.29 -12.43 3.08
CA VAL A 78 -1.11 -13.01 4.43
C VAL A 78 -1.17 -14.55 4.32
N PRO A 79 -0.25 -15.31 4.96
CA PRO A 79 -0.38 -16.76 5.03
C PRO A 79 -1.74 -17.16 5.59
N GLY A 80 -2.37 -18.12 4.92
CA GLY A 80 -3.69 -18.63 5.27
C GLY A 80 -3.63 -20.07 5.77
N ASP A 81 -4.65 -20.87 5.45
CA ASP A 81 -4.65 -22.30 5.78
C ASP A 81 -3.84 -23.11 4.74
N PRO A 82 -2.63 -23.60 5.07
CA PRO A 82 -1.80 -24.34 4.12
C PRO A 82 -2.35 -25.74 3.80
N THR A 83 -3.35 -26.22 4.55
CA THR A 83 -4.00 -27.51 4.33
C THR A 83 -5.21 -27.42 3.41
N SER A 84 -5.64 -26.20 3.07
CA SER A 84 -6.78 -25.97 2.18
C SER A 84 -6.56 -26.61 0.81
N ALA A 85 -7.58 -27.30 0.31
CA ALA A 85 -7.58 -27.85 -1.06
C ALA A 85 -7.29 -26.77 -2.12
N LYS A 86 -7.58 -25.50 -1.83
CA LYS A 86 -7.38 -24.35 -2.73
C LYS A 86 -5.90 -24.00 -2.96
N VAL A 87 -4.99 -24.42 -2.08
CA VAL A 87 -3.56 -24.06 -2.14
C VAL A 87 -2.63 -25.27 -2.36
N GLN A 88 -3.22 -26.43 -2.66
CA GLN A 88 -2.45 -27.64 -2.93
C GLN A 88 -1.59 -27.45 -4.18
N ARG A 89 -0.30 -27.72 -4.01
CA ARG A 89 0.66 -27.66 -5.10
C ARG A 89 0.60 -28.96 -5.91
N LYS A 90 0.78 -28.84 -7.23
CA LYS A 90 0.80 -30.00 -8.15
C LYS A 90 1.95 -30.97 -7.87
N ASP A 91 3.01 -30.52 -7.21
CA ASP A 91 4.16 -31.35 -6.83
C ASP A 91 3.95 -32.10 -5.50
N GLY A 92 2.75 -32.02 -4.90
CA GLY A 92 2.43 -32.68 -3.62
C GLY A 92 3.10 -32.07 -2.40
N LYS A 93 3.87 -30.98 -2.56
CA LYS A 93 4.52 -30.29 -1.45
C LYS A 93 3.56 -29.30 -0.79
N MET A 94 3.80 -29.04 0.49
CA MET A 94 3.11 -28.01 1.27
C MET A 94 4.10 -26.92 1.68
N HIS A 95 3.64 -25.67 1.77
CA HIS A 95 4.43 -24.58 2.32
C HIS A 95 3.59 -23.78 3.33
N LEU A 96 4.13 -23.56 4.54
CA LEU A 96 3.39 -22.90 5.63
C LEU A 96 3.03 -21.44 5.32
N LEU A 97 3.77 -20.80 4.42
CA LEU A 97 3.52 -19.41 4.01
C LEU A 97 2.62 -19.28 2.78
N MET A 98 1.83 -20.31 2.44
CA MET A 98 0.85 -20.20 1.35
C MET A 98 -0.32 -19.32 1.75
N THR A 99 -0.70 -18.42 0.85
CA THR A 99 -1.87 -17.56 1.02
C THR A 99 -3.12 -18.27 0.54
N THR A 100 -4.15 -18.30 1.37
CA THR A 100 -5.49 -18.74 0.98
C THR A 100 -6.37 -17.53 0.75
N ALA A 101 -7.19 -17.57 -0.32
CA ALA A 101 -8.29 -16.65 -0.46
C ALA A 101 -9.18 -16.65 0.80
N ASP A 102 -9.67 -15.48 1.20
CA ASP A 102 -10.53 -15.27 2.37
C ASP A 102 -9.95 -15.77 3.70
N GLY A 103 -8.62 -15.82 3.85
CA GLY A 103 -7.97 -16.25 5.09
C GLY A 103 -8.32 -15.36 6.29
N ASN A 104 -8.55 -15.98 7.46
CA ASN A 104 -8.97 -15.28 8.68
C ASN A 104 -8.04 -14.10 9.05
N TYR A 105 -6.73 -14.29 8.94
CA TYR A 105 -5.75 -13.24 9.24
C TYR A 105 -5.81 -12.06 8.26
N ALA A 106 -6.11 -12.33 6.98
CA ALA A 106 -6.29 -11.27 5.98
C ALA A 106 -7.54 -10.43 6.28
N GLN A 107 -8.66 -11.10 6.61
CA GLN A 107 -9.90 -10.43 7.00
C GLN A 107 -9.72 -9.61 8.29
N GLU A 108 -9.06 -10.17 9.30
CA GLU A 108 -8.76 -9.47 10.55
C GLU A 108 -7.91 -8.21 10.32
N ASN A 109 -6.87 -8.31 9.49
CA ASN A 109 -6.02 -7.18 9.15
C ASN A 109 -6.77 -6.08 8.37
N GLN A 110 -7.63 -6.46 7.42
CA GLN A 110 -8.48 -5.51 6.71
C GLN A 110 -9.41 -4.78 7.67
N ASN A 111 -10.11 -5.52 8.54
CA ASN A 111 -11.02 -4.96 9.53
C ASN A 111 -10.30 -4.03 10.52
N ARG A 112 -9.08 -4.35 10.95
CA ARG A 112 -8.32 -3.48 11.85
C ARG A 112 -7.77 -2.23 11.17
N THR A 113 -7.36 -2.33 9.92
CA THR A 113 -6.82 -1.20 9.15
C THR A 113 -7.92 -0.21 8.80
N LEU A 114 -9.11 -0.69 8.43
CA LEU A 114 -10.26 0.16 8.09
C LEU A 114 -10.88 0.86 9.31
N VAL A 115 -10.59 0.39 10.52
CA VAL A 115 -11.16 0.91 11.79
C VAL A 115 -10.11 1.69 12.60
N MET A 116 -8.96 2.06 12.02
CA MET A 116 -8.02 2.92 12.72
C MET A 116 -8.69 4.27 13.05
N PRO A 117 -8.71 4.70 14.33
CA PRO A 117 -9.22 6.01 14.68
C PRO A 117 -8.35 7.05 13.96
N LYS A 118 -9.02 8.08 13.39
CA LYS A 118 -8.32 9.27 12.88
C LYS A 118 -7.30 9.70 13.93
N LEU A 119 -6.01 9.61 13.60
CA LEU A 119 -4.97 10.25 14.39
C LEU A 119 -5.27 11.74 14.36
N VAL A 120 -5.76 12.25 15.50
CA VAL A 120 -5.98 13.68 15.78
C VAL A 120 -4.64 14.33 16.07
#